data_AF-A0A357WZK5-F1
#
_entry.id   AF-A0A357WZK5-F1
#
_cell.length_a   1.000
_cell.length_b   1.000
_cell.length_c   1.000
_cell.angle_alpha   90.00
_cell.angle_beta   90.00
_cell.angle_gamma   90.00
#
_symmetry.space_group_name_H-M   'P 1'
#
loop_
_entity.id
_entity.type
_entity.pdbx_description
1 polymer ?
#
loop_
_entity_poly.entity_id
_entity_poly.type
_entity_poly.pdbx_seq_one_letter_code
_entity_poly.pdbx_strand_id
1 'polypeptide(L)'
;MKSIQRCEKYKTRLAYEDRLLAFMKSLPEGGKYDAVAPDLNTLRDGLKIQTGASELPAFFAAWFLLALPLTLIFLGLYYLFLFISSGNAEYSTGLALYNALYVFLPAIITAIALSYFIRRRIYKFIYRKKLQKMLDYDAIMNTQSESKFMKGFAYIILIGSLIFTPLLAHTDIAFYTYEFVDNSAFFSLKGDSYSYDQIESVWRIEGSYNALGDWVDYPFYVFLMKDGTIMDQLELMEYSDIEKNLLPILQKRGLTIHKAKTEDDIRQTKN
;
A
#
# COMPACT_ATOMS: atom_id res chain seq x y z
N MET A 1 -9.11 -47.69 27.10
CA MET A 1 -7.89 -48.21 26.42
C MET A 1 -8.03 -48.41 24.89
N LYS A 2 -8.97 -49.23 24.38
CA LYS A 2 -9.11 -49.50 22.92
C LYS A 2 -9.27 -48.25 22.05
N SER A 3 -9.98 -47.22 22.54
CA SER A 3 -10.24 -45.97 21.80
C SER A 3 -8.99 -45.09 21.65
N ILE A 4 -8.14 -45.02 22.69
CA ILE A 4 -6.88 -44.27 22.69
C ILE A 4 -5.91 -44.89 21.68
N GLN A 5 -5.75 -46.23 21.73
CA GLN A 5 -4.92 -46.97 20.78
C GLN A 5 -5.41 -46.86 19.33
N ARG A 6 -6.71 -46.63 19.12
CA ARG A 6 -7.30 -46.43 17.79
C ARG A 6 -7.04 -45.01 17.28
N CYS A 7 -7.16 -43.99 18.13
CA CYS A 7 -6.83 -42.60 17.80
C CYS A 7 -5.33 -42.37 17.57
N GLU A 8 -4.46 -43.12 18.25
CA GLU A 8 -3.00 -43.04 18.06
C GLU A 8 -2.55 -43.50 16.67
N LYS A 9 -3.28 -44.43 16.05
CA LYS A 9 -2.95 -45.03 14.74
C LYS A 9 -3.24 -44.11 13.54
N TYR A 10 -3.95 -43.00 13.73
CA TYR A 10 -4.18 -42.03 12.66
C TYR A 10 -2.91 -41.18 12.43
N LYS A 11 -2.36 -41.24 11.22
CA LYS A 11 -1.14 -40.51 10.81
C LYS A 11 -1.33 -38.99 10.70
N THR A 12 -2.56 -38.55 10.45
CA THR A 12 -2.94 -37.13 10.34
C THR A 12 -4.11 -36.90 11.29
N ARG A 13 -3.92 -35.99 12.24
CA ARG A 13 -4.93 -35.61 13.23
C ARG A 13 -5.17 -34.10 13.16
N LEU A 14 -6.41 -33.70 13.37
CA LEU A 14 -6.76 -32.29 13.53
C LEU A 14 -6.37 -31.82 14.94
N ALA A 15 -6.12 -30.51 15.10
CA ALA A 15 -5.62 -29.97 16.37
C ALA A 15 -6.56 -30.23 17.56
N TYR A 16 -7.87 -30.38 17.32
CA TYR A 16 -8.84 -30.75 18.36
C TYR A 16 -8.70 -32.23 18.79
N GLU A 17 -8.33 -33.12 17.86
CA GLU A 17 -8.18 -34.56 18.09
C GLU A 17 -6.91 -34.84 18.91
N ASP A 18 -5.85 -34.07 18.69
CA ASP A 18 -4.64 -34.14 19.52
C ASP A 18 -4.92 -33.67 20.96
N ARG A 19 -5.71 -32.60 21.13
CA ARG A 19 -6.14 -32.13 22.46
C ARG A 19 -7.04 -33.14 23.15
N LEU A 20 -7.99 -33.75 22.42
CA LEU A 20 -8.86 -34.80 22.93
C LEU A 20 -8.05 -36.04 23.33
N LEU A 21 -7.07 -36.44 22.52
CA LEU A 21 -6.21 -37.58 22.83
C LEU A 21 -5.36 -37.34 24.07
N ALA A 22 -4.80 -36.13 24.23
CA ALA A 22 -4.07 -35.74 25.43
C ALA A 22 -4.97 -35.78 26.68
N PHE A 23 -6.20 -35.28 26.57
CA PHE A 23 -7.20 -35.34 27.63
C PHE A 23 -7.55 -36.79 28.00
N MET A 24 -7.82 -37.65 27.00
CA MET A 24 -8.13 -39.06 27.24
C MET A 24 -6.97 -39.82 27.91
N LYS A 25 -5.72 -39.43 27.65
CA LYS A 25 -4.52 -40.01 28.28
C LYS A 25 -4.29 -39.53 29.71
N SER A 26 -4.72 -38.32 30.04
CA SER A 26 -4.59 -37.78 31.39
C SER A 26 -5.58 -38.37 32.40
N LEU A 27 -6.52 -39.20 31.95
CA LEU A 27 -7.57 -39.75 32.81
C LEU A 27 -7.16 -41.10 33.41
N PRO A 28 -7.43 -41.34 34.71
CA PRO A 28 -7.19 -42.62 35.34
C PRO A 28 -8.07 -43.72 34.73
N GLU A 29 -7.57 -44.96 34.69
CA GLU A 29 -8.29 -46.09 34.13
C GLU A 29 -9.63 -46.32 34.84
N GLY A 30 -10.72 -46.32 34.06
CA GLY A 30 -12.08 -46.51 34.58
C GLY A 30 -12.74 -45.26 35.18
N GLY A 31 -12.09 -44.10 35.13
CA GLY A 31 -12.69 -42.84 35.55
C GLY A 31 -13.99 -42.55 34.76
N LYS A 32 -15.05 -42.18 35.47
CA LYS A 32 -16.23 -41.55 34.88
C LYS A 32 -16.00 -40.04 34.87
N TYR A 33 -16.33 -39.39 33.78
CA TYR A 33 -16.24 -37.95 33.62
C TYR A 33 -17.54 -37.45 33.03
N ASP A 34 -18.01 -36.31 33.52
CA ASP A 34 -19.15 -35.64 32.92
C ASP A 34 -18.82 -35.31 31.47
N ALA A 35 -19.71 -35.72 30.57
CA ALA A 35 -19.45 -35.69 29.14
C ALA A 35 -19.19 -34.27 28.61
N VAL A 36 -19.70 -33.24 29.30
CA VAL A 36 -19.62 -31.84 28.88
C VAL A 36 -19.83 -30.94 30.11
N ALA A 37 -18.99 -29.93 30.33
CA ALA A 37 -19.28 -28.87 31.31
C ALA A 37 -20.46 -28.01 30.82
N PRO A 38 -21.34 -27.48 31.70
CA PRO A 38 -22.53 -26.73 31.30
C PRO A 38 -22.25 -25.53 30.39
N ASP A 39 -21.07 -24.91 30.52
CA ASP A 39 -20.65 -23.72 29.79
C ASP A 39 -19.57 -24.04 28.74
N LEU A 40 -19.79 -25.04 27.88
CA LEU A 40 -18.82 -25.36 26.84
C LEU A 40 -18.83 -24.29 25.73
N ASN A 41 -17.71 -23.59 25.57
CA ASN A 41 -17.50 -22.67 24.44
C ASN A 41 -17.52 -23.47 23.12
N THR A 42 -18.62 -23.37 22.35
CA THR A 42 -18.76 -24.10 21.09
C THR A 42 -18.20 -23.32 19.90
N LEU A 43 -17.87 -24.03 18.81
CA LEU A 43 -17.47 -23.43 17.54
C LEU A 43 -18.59 -22.54 16.96
N ARG A 44 -19.86 -22.90 17.21
CA ARG A 44 -21.02 -22.09 16.82
C ARG A 44 -21.09 -20.76 17.59
N ASP A 45 -20.79 -20.78 18.89
CA ASP A 45 -20.76 -19.57 19.72
C ASP A 45 -19.55 -18.69 19.39
N GLY A 46 -18.40 -19.31 19.10
CA GLY A 46 -17.22 -18.60 18.59
C GLY A 46 -17.51 -17.92 17.26
N LEU A 47 -18.15 -18.62 16.31
CA LEU A 47 -18.56 -18.05 15.02
C LEU A 47 -19.51 -16.88 15.23
N LYS A 48 -20.51 -17.03 16.11
CA LYS A 48 -21.49 -15.97 16.41
C LYS A 48 -20.83 -14.71 16.98
N ILE A 49 -19.80 -14.87 17.82
CA ILE A 49 -19.04 -13.76 18.41
C ILE A 49 -18.12 -13.10 17.37
N GLN A 50 -17.50 -13.90 16.51
CA GLN A 50 -16.65 -13.43 15.41
C GLN A 50 -17.47 -12.69 14.33
N THR A 51 -18.62 -13.23 13.93
CA THR A 51 -19.54 -12.60 12.96
C THR A 51 -20.30 -11.42 13.55
N GLY A 52 -20.47 -11.36 14.88
CA GLY A 52 -21.21 -10.31 15.59
C GLY A 52 -20.47 -8.98 15.74
N ALA A 53 -19.53 -8.65 14.85
CA ALA A 53 -18.74 -7.42 14.83
C ALA A 53 -17.87 -7.15 16.09
N SER A 54 -17.76 -8.10 17.03
CA SER A 54 -17.03 -7.86 18.28
C SER A 54 -15.51 -7.85 18.12
N GLU A 55 -14.97 -8.46 17.06
CA GLU A 55 -13.53 -8.43 16.77
C GLU A 55 -13.10 -7.22 15.92
N LEU A 56 -14.03 -6.61 15.17
CA LEU A 56 -13.77 -5.49 14.26
C LEU A 56 -13.12 -4.29 14.95
N PRO A 57 -13.60 -3.81 16.13
CA PRO A 57 -12.96 -2.68 16.81
C PRO A 57 -11.49 -2.93 17.17
N ALA A 58 -11.14 -4.15 17.57
CA ALA A 58 -9.77 -4.51 17.89
C ALA A 58 -8.89 -4.63 16.66
N PHE A 59 -9.44 -5.13 15.55
CA PHE A 59 -8.79 -5.14 14.26
C PHE A 59 -8.53 -3.71 13.74
N PHE A 60 -9.53 -2.83 13.76
CA PHE A 60 -9.38 -1.43 13.36
C PHE A 60 -8.38 -0.69 14.26
N ALA A 61 -8.46 -0.87 15.59
CA ALA A 61 -7.48 -0.30 16.50
C ALA A 61 -6.05 -0.79 16.20
N ALA A 62 -5.88 -2.08 15.90
CA ALA A 62 -4.59 -2.65 15.50
C ALA A 62 -4.08 -2.03 14.21
N TRP A 63 -4.96 -1.92 13.22
CA TRP A 63 -4.65 -1.34 11.93
C TRP A 63 -4.21 0.13 12.07
N PHE A 64 -4.97 0.97 12.76
CA PHE A 64 -4.60 2.38 12.99
C PHE A 64 -3.29 2.52 13.76
N LEU A 65 -3.08 1.71 14.81
CA LEU A 65 -1.84 1.73 15.59
C LEU A 65 -0.61 1.32 14.79
N LEU A 66 -0.78 0.46 13.78
CA LEU A 66 0.31 -0.01 12.91
C LEU A 66 0.52 0.86 11.68
N ALA A 67 -0.55 1.44 11.13
CA ALA A 67 -0.49 2.24 9.92
C ALA A 67 0.44 3.45 10.07
N LEU A 68 0.38 4.15 11.20
CA LEU A 68 1.22 5.33 11.46
C LEU A 68 2.73 5.03 11.43
N PRO A 69 3.27 4.10 12.26
CA PRO A 69 4.69 3.79 12.23
C PRO A 69 5.14 3.16 10.91
N LEU A 70 4.28 2.35 10.26
CA LEU A 70 4.60 1.80 8.93
C LEU A 70 4.68 2.89 7.87
N THR A 71 3.78 3.87 7.91
CA THR A 71 3.83 5.02 7.00
C THR A 71 5.17 5.74 7.12
N LEU A 72 5.67 5.98 8.34
CA LEU A 72 6.98 6.60 8.54
C LEU A 72 8.12 5.76 7.96
N ILE A 73 8.07 4.43 8.12
CA ILE A 73 9.08 3.52 7.55
C ILE A 73 9.06 3.59 6.02
N PHE A 74 7.88 3.48 5.41
CA PHE A 74 7.78 3.51 3.96
C PHE A 74 8.07 4.91 3.39
N LEU A 75 7.74 6.00 4.10
CA LEU A 75 8.13 7.36 3.71
C LEU A 75 9.66 7.50 3.72
N GLY A 76 10.32 6.99 4.77
CA GLY A 76 11.78 6.97 4.83
C GLY A 76 12.39 6.17 3.67
N LEU A 77 11.79 5.03 3.33
CA LEU A 77 12.21 4.23 2.18
C LEU A 77 11.99 4.97 0.85
N TYR A 78 10.84 5.60 0.66
CA TYR A 78 10.51 6.39 -0.52
C TYR A 78 11.54 7.50 -0.74
N TYR A 79 11.79 8.34 0.26
CA TYR A 79 12.76 9.44 0.13
C TYR A 79 14.21 8.96 0.00
N LEU A 80 14.56 7.83 0.61
CA LEU A 80 15.87 7.21 0.42
C LEU A 80 16.09 6.81 -1.05
N PHE A 81 15.10 6.16 -1.66
CA PHE A 81 15.19 5.75 -3.05
C PHE A 81 15.12 6.93 -4.02
N LEU A 82 14.27 7.92 -3.74
CA LEU A 82 14.23 9.17 -4.49
C LEU A 82 15.57 9.92 -4.45
N PHE A 83 16.25 9.92 -3.30
CA PHE A 83 17.59 10.51 -3.19
C PHE A 83 18.62 9.74 -4.02
N ILE A 84 18.51 8.40 -4.10
CA ILE A 84 19.40 7.57 -4.92
C ILE A 84 19.15 7.80 -6.43
N SER A 85 17.89 7.94 -6.86
CA SER A 85 17.54 8.16 -8.28
C SER A 85 17.79 9.60 -8.73
N SER A 86 17.33 10.56 -7.93
CA SER A 86 17.13 11.95 -8.36
C SER A 86 17.90 12.95 -7.47
N GLY A 87 18.82 12.50 -6.61
CA GLY A 87 19.50 13.34 -5.62
C GLY A 87 20.34 14.50 -6.18
N ASN A 88 20.74 14.45 -7.46
CA ASN A 88 21.46 15.53 -8.15
C ASN A 88 20.56 16.40 -9.04
N ALA A 89 19.25 16.18 -9.04
CA ALA A 89 18.31 16.99 -9.80
C ALA A 89 18.16 18.38 -9.17
N GLU A 90 18.00 19.40 -10.01
CA GLU A 90 17.63 20.76 -9.56
C GLU A 90 16.20 20.77 -9.02
N TYR A 91 15.35 19.91 -9.57
CA TYR A 91 13.99 19.67 -9.11
C TYR A 91 13.54 18.26 -9.51
N SER A 92 12.77 17.59 -8.65
CA SER A 92 12.10 16.32 -8.98
C SER A 92 10.68 16.37 -8.47
N THR A 93 9.74 15.91 -9.30
CA THR A 93 8.32 15.82 -8.91
C THR A 93 8.11 14.89 -7.72
N GLY A 94 8.96 13.88 -7.55
CA GLY A 94 8.89 12.94 -6.44
C GLY A 94 9.11 13.59 -5.07
N LEU A 95 9.74 14.77 -5.00
CA LEU A 95 9.93 15.50 -3.74
C LEU A 95 8.63 16.11 -3.20
N ALA A 96 7.64 16.31 -4.07
CA ALA A 96 6.38 16.89 -3.68
C ALA A 96 5.60 15.97 -2.73
N LEU A 97 4.98 16.56 -1.70
CA LEU A 97 4.33 15.79 -0.65
C LEU A 97 3.18 14.92 -1.20
N TYR A 98 2.41 15.42 -2.17
CA TYR A 98 1.29 14.67 -2.77
C TYR A 98 1.75 13.37 -3.44
N ASN A 99 2.94 13.34 -4.04
CA ASN A 99 3.51 12.12 -4.62
C ASN A 99 3.97 11.14 -3.52
N ALA A 100 4.49 11.65 -2.40
CA ALA A 100 4.80 10.81 -1.24
C ALA A 100 3.55 10.24 -0.54
N LEU A 101 2.34 10.81 -0.73
CA LEU A 101 1.11 10.27 -0.14
C LEU A 101 0.75 8.89 -0.69
N TYR A 102 1.20 8.53 -1.90
CA TYR A 102 0.96 7.19 -2.45
C TYR A 102 1.59 6.07 -1.60
N VAL A 103 2.53 6.42 -0.72
CA VAL A 103 3.14 5.53 0.27
C VAL A 103 2.13 5.05 1.34
N PHE A 104 1.01 5.74 1.52
CA PHE A 104 -0.07 5.25 2.39
C PHE A 104 -0.60 3.89 1.95
N LEU A 105 -0.62 3.59 0.65
CA LEU A 105 -1.14 2.33 0.13
C LEU A 105 -0.35 1.11 0.64
N PRO A 106 0.98 1.01 0.44
CA PRO A 106 1.77 -0.10 1.00
C PRO A 106 1.71 -0.14 2.53
N ALA A 107 1.68 1.02 3.20
CA ALA A 107 1.58 1.09 4.66
C ALA A 107 0.25 0.52 5.18
N ILE A 108 -0.88 0.90 4.58
CA ILE A 108 -2.23 0.45 4.93
C ILE A 108 -2.38 -1.06 4.70
N ILE A 109 -1.97 -1.56 3.53
CA ILE A 109 -2.09 -2.98 3.17
C ILE A 109 -1.22 -3.83 4.10
N THR A 110 0.01 -3.39 4.39
CA THR A 110 0.91 -4.06 5.34
C THR A 110 0.34 -4.04 6.76
N ALA A 111 -0.23 -2.91 7.20
CA ALA A 111 -0.85 -2.77 8.50
C ALA A 111 -2.05 -3.72 8.67
N ILE A 112 -2.88 -3.88 7.63
CA ILE A 112 -3.98 -4.84 7.59
C ILE A 112 -3.45 -6.27 7.79
N ALA A 113 -2.41 -6.66 7.06
CA ALA A 113 -1.83 -8.00 7.20
C ALA A 113 -1.23 -8.24 8.60
N LEU A 114 -0.53 -7.25 9.16
CA LEU A 114 0.11 -7.36 10.48
C LEU A 114 -0.88 -7.29 11.65
N SER A 115 -2.03 -6.64 11.47
CA SER A 115 -3.09 -6.56 12.48
C SER A 115 -3.57 -7.95 12.93
N TYR A 116 -3.56 -8.94 12.02
CA TYR A 116 -3.88 -10.34 12.31
C TYR A 116 -3.01 -10.90 13.45
N PHE A 117 -1.73 -10.57 13.50
CA PHE A 117 -0.80 -11.10 14.51
C PHE A 117 -0.84 -10.32 15.83
N ILE A 118 -1.14 -9.02 15.77
CA ILE A 118 -1.11 -8.14 16.93
C ILE A 118 -2.48 -8.06 17.63
N ARG A 119 -3.58 -8.48 16.98
CA ARG A 119 -4.94 -8.48 17.56
C ARG A 119 -5.00 -9.11 18.96
N ARG A 120 -4.27 -10.21 19.21
CA ARG A 120 -4.23 -10.89 20.51
C ARG A 120 -3.67 -10.01 21.62
N ARG A 121 -2.68 -9.16 21.31
CA ARG A 121 -2.14 -8.18 22.27
C ARG A 121 -3.16 -7.09 22.54
N ILE A 122 -3.92 -6.68 21.51
CA ILE A 122 -4.94 -5.62 21.61
C ILE A 122 -6.19 -6.08 22.34
N TYR A 123 -6.56 -7.36 22.25
CA TYR A 123 -7.63 -7.94 23.08
C TYR A 123 -7.39 -7.71 24.58
N LYS A 124 -6.13 -7.74 25.04
CA LYS A 124 -5.78 -7.45 26.43
C LYS A 124 -6.10 -6.01 26.85
N PHE A 125 -6.08 -5.08 25.91
CA PHE A 125 -6.36 -3.67 26.19
C PHE A 125 -7.85 -3.36 26.07
N ILE A 126 -8.51 -3.84 25.01
CA ILE A 126 -9.92 -3.49 24.70
C ILE A 126 -10.91 -4.37 25.46
N TYR A 127 -10.62 -5.67 25.60
CA TYR A 127 -11.57 -6.67 26.10
C TYR A 127 -11.13 -7.33 27.42
N ARG A 128 -10.56 -6.56 28.36
CA ARG A 128 -10.08 -7.07 29.67
C ARG A 128 -11.04 -8.02 30.38
N LYS A 129 -12.34 -7.67 30.42
CA LYS A 129 -13.38 -8.48 31.10
C LYS A 129 -13.79 -9.76 30.35
N LYS A 130 -13.54 -9.83 29.03
CA LYS A 130 -13.91 -10.97 28.16
C LYS A 130 -12.68 -11.64 27.53
N LEU A 131 -11.48 -11.34 28.04
CA LEU A 131 -10.21 -11.71 27.43
C LEU A 131 -10.05 -13.22 27.30
N GLN A 132 -10.29 -13.97 28.38
CA GLN A 132 -10.13 -15.42 28.37
C GLN A 132 -11.06 -16.06 27.34
N LYS A 133 -12.33 -15.64 27.32
CA LYS A 133 -13.33 -16.11 26.36
C LYS A 133 -12.94 -15.79 24.90
N MET A 134 -12.38 -14.60 24.63
CA MET A 134 -11.86 -14.23 23.30
C MET A 134 -10.64 -15.07 22.89
N LEU A 135 -9.70 -15.31 23.82
CA LEU A 135 -8.53 -16.14 23.56
C LEU A 135 -8.90 -17.60 23.31
N ASP A 136 -9.89 -18.13 24.03
CA ASP A 136 -10.38 -19.49 23.87
C ASP A 136 -11.04 -19.68 22.49
N TYR A 137 -11.89 -18.74 22.05
CA TYR A 137 -12.47 -18.79 20.70
C TYR A 137 -11.43 -18.61 19.59
N ASP A 138 -10.48 -17.69 19.74
CA ASP A 138 -9.40 -17.50 18.77
C ASP A 138 -8.51 -18.77 18.67
N ALA A 139 -8.35 -19.53 19.76
CA ALA A 139 -7.62 -20.80 19.79
C ALA A 139 -8.42 -22.01 19.27
N ILE A 140 -9.75 -21.91 19.19
CA ILE A 140 -10.65 -22.87 18.55
C ILE A 140 -10.71 -22.60 17.04
N MET A 141 -10.78 -21.32 16.64
CA MET A 141 -10.95 -20.93 15.25
C MET A 141 -9.67 -20.92 14.43
N ASN A 142 -8.53 -20.50 15.00
CA ASN A 142 -7.30 -20.44 14.22
C ASN A 142 -6.52 -21.75 14.35
N THR A 143 -6.55 -22.52 13.28
CA THR A 143 -5.73 -23.71 13.12
C THR A 143 -4.27 -23.36 12.84
N GLN A 144 -3.36 -24.31 13.09
CA GLN A 144 -1.95 -24.14 12.77
C GLN A 144 -1.71 -23.93 11.27
N SER A 145 -2.59 -24.47 10.42
CA SER A 145 -2.55 -24.30 8.96
C SER A 145 -2.86 -22.85 8.56
N GLU A 146 -3.95 -22.28 9.06
CA GLU A 146 -4.32 -20.88 8.80
C GLU A 146 -3.26 -19.91 9.33
N SER A 147 -2.67 -20.19 10.50
CA SER A 147 -1.55 -19.38 10.98
C SER A 147 -0.32 -19.45 10.07
N LYS A 148 -0.02 -20.59 9.44
CA LYS A 148 1.08 -20.70 8.47
C LYS A 148 0.76 -19.96 7.18
N PHE A 149 -0.47 -20.10 6.67
CA PHE A 149 -0.95 -19.37 5.50
C PHE A 149 -0.87 -17.86 5.70
N MET A 150 -1.42 -17.34 6.80
CA MET A 150 -1.40 -15.91 7.10
C MET A 150 0.01 -15.35 7.27
N LYS A 151 0.96 -16.16 7.77
CA LYS A 151 2.37 -15.76 7.80
C LYS A 151 2.93 -15.62 6.38
N GLY A 152 2.71 -16.61 5.53
CA GLY A 152 3.12 -16.55 4.13
C GLY A 152 2.52 -15.35 3.40
N PHE A 153 1.21 -15.13 3.56
CA PHE A 153 0.50 -13.99 2.98
C PHE A 153 1.06 -12.63 3.47
N ALA A 154 1.31 -12.49 4.77
CA ALA A 154 1.90 -11.27 5.31
C ALA A 154 3.34 -11.03 4.81
N TYR A 155 4.14 -12.08 4.64
CA TYR A 155 5.46 -11.98 4.01
C TYR A 155 5.35 -11.51 2.56
N ILE A 156 4.43 -12.06 1.78
CA ILE A 156 4.19 -11.64 0.38
C ILE A 156 3.79 -10.16 0.33
N ILE A 157 2.85 -9.72 1.17
CA ILE A 157 2.44 -8.32 1.24
C ILE A 157 3.61 -7.41 1.63
N LEU A 158 4.40 -7.81 2.62
CA LEU A 158 5.55 -7.03 3.08
C LEU A 158 6.59 -6.89 1.97
N ILE A 159 6.99 -8.00 1.33
CA ILE A 159 7.95 -8.00 0.22
C ILE A 159 7.41 -7.18 -0.94
N GLY A 160 6.14 -7.38 -1.32
CA GLY A 160 5.48 -6.61 -2.37
C GLY A 160 5.49 -5.12 -2.07
N SER A 161 5.17 -4.71 -0.84
CA SER A 161 5.18 -3.32 -0.41
C SER A 161 6.59 -2.71 -0.40
N LEU A 162 7.60 -3.50 0.00
CA LEU A 162 9.01 -3.10 -0.01
C LEU A 162 9.56 -2.95 -1.44
N ILE A 163 9.05 -3.69 -2.42
CA ILE A 163 9.42 -3.56 -3.84
C ILE A 163 8.63 -2.41 -4.48
N PHE A 164 7.36 -2.28 -4.14
CA PHE A 164 6.48 -1.26 -4.70
C PHE A 164 6.91 0.15 -4.31
N THR A 165 7.37 0.36 -3.07
CA THR A 165 7.74 1.70 -2.59
C THR A 165 8.92 2.33 -3.37
N PRO A 166 10.02 1.60 -3.65
CA PRO A 166 11.06 2.06 -4.57
C PRO A 166 10.58 2.34 -5.99
N LEU A 167 9.71 1.49 -6.53
CA LEU A 167 9.16 1.69 -7.89
C LEU A 167 8.30 2.95 -7.96
N LEU A 168 7.54 3.21 -6.91
CA LEU A 168 6.77 4.43 -6.74
C LEU A 168 7.68 5.66 -6.64
N ALA A 169 8.78 5.58 -5.88
CA ALA A 169 9.77 6.66 -5.78
C ALA A 169 10.47 6.95 -7.11
N HIS A 170 10.60 5.93 -7.97
CA HIS A 170 11.13 6.04 -9.33
C HIS A 170 10.07 6.47 -10.35
N THR A 171 8.81 6.69 -9.96
CA THR A 171 7.78 7.24 -10.86
C THR A 171 7.77 8.76 -10.75
N ASP A 172 8.88 9.40 -11.11
CA ASP A 172 9.09 10.84 -11.03
C ASP A 172 9.57 11.44 -12.35
N ILE A 173 9.55 12.77 -12.44
CA ILE A 173 10.22 13.53 -13.49
C ILE A 173 11.27 14.38 -12.81
N ALA A 174 12.53 14.19 -13.21
CA ALA A 174 13.68 14.83 -12.62
C ALA A 174 14.32 15.81 -13.61
N PHE A 175 14.43 17.07 -13.20
CA PHE A 175 15.01 18.16 -13.97
C PHE A 175 16.45 18.40 -13.51
N TYR A 176 17.40 18.08 -14.36
CA TYR A 176 18.83 18.31 -14.13
C TYR A 176 19.29 19.57 -14.86
N THR A 177 20.59 19.86 -14.80
CA THR A 177 21.17 21.07 -15.38
C THR A 177 21.08 21.14 -16.89
N TYR A 178 21.15 20.02 -17.60
CA TYR A 178 21.22 19.99 -19.07
C TYR A 178 20.07 19.21 -19.73
N GLU A 179 19.38 18.39 -18.94
CA GLU A 179 18.34 17.49 -19.41
C GLU A 179 17.25 17.34 -18.34
N PHE A 180 16.09 16.85 -18.75
CA PHE A 180 15.12 16.27 -17.84
C PHE A 180 14.95 14.79 -18.16
N VAL A 181 14.76 14.00 -17.11
CA VAL A 181 14.52 12.56 -17.20
C VAL A 181 13.08 12.30 -16.80
N ASP A 182 12.35 11.66 -17.69
CA ASP A 182 10.98 11.21 -17.45
C ASP A 182 10.98 9.73 -17.06
N ASN A 183 10.58 9.45 -15.82
CA ASN A 183 10.33 8.10 -15.31
C ASN A 183 8.84 7.83 -15.07
N SER A 184 7.92 8.64 -15.62
CA SER A 184 6.48 8.51 -15.40
C SER A 184 5.88 7.19 -15.90
N ALA A 185 6.58 6.49 -16.81
CA ALA A 185 6.14 5.21 -17.35
C ALA A 185 6.06 4.12 -16.27
N PHE A 186 4.85 3.57 -16.08
CA PHE A 186 4.57 2.55 -15.08
C PHE A 186 5.46 1.31 -15.26
N PHE A 187 6.20 0.94 -14.21
CA PHE A 187 7.19 -0.16 -14.19
C PHE A 187 8.40 -0.01 -15.14
N SER A 188 8.68 1.18 -15.68
CA SER A 188 9.95 1.39 -16.35
C SER A 188 11.07 1.50 -15.31
N LEU A 189 12.13 0.70 -15.48
CA LEU A 189 13.35 0.84 -14.68
C LEU A 189 14.28 1.93 -15.25
N LYS A 190 14.03 2.37 -16.49
CA LYS A 190 14.86 3.34 -17.20
C LYS A 190 13.97 4.47 -17.73
N GLY A 191 14.22 5.68 -17.27
CA GLY A 191 13.58 6.87 -17.83
C GLY A 191 14.11 7.22 -19.20
N ASP A 192 13.29 7.98 -19.92
CA ASP A 192 13.69 8.64 -21.15
C ASP A 192 14.30 9.99 -20.80
N SER A 193 15.49 10.27 -21.37
CA SER A 193 16.19 11.53 -21.12
C SER A 193 16.03 12.46 -22.32
N TYR A 194 15.71 13.72 -22.02
CA TYR A 194 15.47 14.77 -23.00
C TYR A 194 16.32 15.99 -22.66
N SER A 195 17.16 16.38 -23.62
CA SER A 195 17.96 17.60 -23.47
C SER A 195 17.08 18.83 -23.69
N TYR A 196 17.33 19.91 -22.94
CA TYR A 196 16.54 21.14 -23.09
C TYR A 196 16.63 21.77 -24.48
N ASP A 197 17.69 21.46 -25.24
CA ASP A 197 17.83 21.91 -26.63
C ASP A 197 16.86 21.21 -27.60
N GLN A 198 16.21 20.13 -27.19
CA GLN A 198 15.17 19.45 -27.96
C GLN A 198 13.80 20.12 -27.77
N ILE A 199 13.65 20.95 -26.73
CA ILE A 199 12.45 21.72 -26.46
C ILE A 199 12.49 22.97 -27.35
N GLU A 200 11.42 23.16 -28.12
CA GLU A 200 11.21 24.37 -28.92
C GLU A 200 10.61 25.48 -28.07
N SER A 201 9.55 25.18 -27.33
CA SER A 201 8.86 26.15 -26.48
C SER A 201 8.01 25.48 -25.40
N VAL A 202 7.68 26.23 -24.36
CA VAL A 202 6.77 25.80 -23.29
C VAL A 202 5.45 26.52 -23.47
N TRP A 203 4.33 25.80 -23.37
CA TRP A 203 3.00 26.37 -23.56
C TRP A 203 2.16 26.19 -22.31
N ARG A 204 1.56 27.27 -21.85
CA ARG A 204 0.48 27.25 -20.87
C ARG A 204 -0.84 27.10 -21.61
N ILE A 205 -1.59 26.05 -21.28
CA ILE A 205 -2.93 25.79 -21.80
C ILE A 205 -3.94 26.20 -20.73
N GLU A 206 -4.98 26.95 -21.11
CA GLU A 206 -5.96 27.47 -20.15
C GLU A 206 -6.94 26.41 -19.65
N GLY A 207 -7.24 25.41 -20.48
CA GLY A 207 -8.12 24.29 -20.14
C GLY A 207 -8.29 23.33 -21.30
N SER A 208 -9.13 22.32 -21.10
CA SER A 208 -9.44 21.32 -22.13
C SER A 208 -10.92 20.95 -22.10
N TYR A 209 -11.43 20.43 -23.21
CA TYR A 209 -12.76 19.83 -23.24
C TYR A 209 -12.67 18.40 -22.71
N ASN A 210 -13.54 18.05 -21.77
CA ASN A 210 -13.64 16.68 -21.28
C ASN A 210 -14.34 15.76 -22.29
N ALA A 211 -14.40 14.46 -22.00
CA ALA A 211 -15.06 13.47 -22.85
C ALA A 211 -16.57 13.69 -23.06
N LEU A 212 -17.19 14.55 -22.24
CA LEU A 212 -18.60 14.93 -22.36
C LEU A 212 -18.80 16.22 -23.17
N GLY A 213 -17.71 16.85 -23.63
CA GLY A 213 -17.74 18.10 -24.39
C GLY A 213 -17.84 19.36 -23.52
N ASP A 214 -17.74 19.23 -22.20
CA ASP A 214 -17.74 20.38 -21.29
C ASP A 214 -16.32 20.95 -21.17
N TRP A 215 -16.23 22.29 -21.12
CA TRP A 215 -14.99 22.98 -20.86
C TRP A 215 -14.56 22.83 -19.41
N VAL A 216 -13.33 22.39 -19.19
CA VAL A 216 -12.71 22.29 -17.86
C VAL A 216 -11.62 23.34 -17.74
N ASP A 217 -11.88 24.36 -16.92
CA ASP A 217 -10.91 25.41 -16.55
C ASP A 217 -9.84 24.87 -15.60
N TYR A 218 -8.98 23.99 -16.11
CA TYR A 218 -7.84 23.44 -15.38
C TYR A 218 -6.57 23.74 -16.18
N PRO A 219 -5.84 24.82 -15.87
CA PRO A 219 -4.67 25.19 -16.64
C PRO A 219 -3.52 24.22 -16.38
N PHE A 220 -2.78 23.90 -17.44
CA PHE A 220 -1.63 23.02 -17.40
C PHE A 220 -0.55 23.52 -18.36
N TYR A 221 0.63 22.91 -18.28
CA TYR A 221 1.75 23.25 -19.13
C TYR A 221 2.11 22.04 -19.98
N VAL A 222 2.60 22.29 -21.19
CA VAL A 222 3.14 21.24 -22.08
C VAL A 222 4.45 21.70 -22.71
N PHE A 223 5.30 20.75 -23.06
CA PHE A 223 6.50 21.01 -23.87
C PHE A 223 6.21 20.74 -25.34
N LEU A 224 6.46 21.74 -26.19
CA LEU A 224 6.53 21.54 -27.62
C LEU A 224 7.98 21.21 -27.99
N MET A 225 8.20 20.00 -28.49
CA MET A 225 9.49 19.52 -28.95
C MET A 225 9.75 19.96 -30.39
N LYS A 226 11.03 20.11 -30.76
CA LYS A 226 11.44 20.54 -32.10
C LYS A 226 10.96 19.60 -33.22
N ASP A 227 10.82 18.32 -32.92
CA ASP A 227 10.28 17.31 -33.85
C ASP A 227 8.75 17.42 -34.06
N GLY A 228 8.06 18.27 -33.29
CA GLY A 228 6.61 18.45 -33.35
C GLY A 228 5.84 17.68 -32.28
N THR A 229 6.51 16.88 -31.47
CA THR A 229 5.89 16.16 -30.36
C THR A 229 5.45 17.14 -29.28
N ILE A 230 4.24 16.96 -28.74
CA ILE A 230 3.76 17.67 -27.56
C ILE A 230 3.84 16.69 -26.38
N MET A 231 4.63 17.05 -25.36
CA MET A 231 4.76 16.26 -24.15
C MET A 231 3.90 16.87 -23.03
N ASP A 232 2.81 16.18 -22.71
CA ASP A 232 1.98 16.46 -21.54
C ASP A 232 2.36 15.52 -20.39
N GLN A 233 3.56 15.71 -19.87
CA GLN A 233 4.05 14.95 -18.72
C GLN A 233 4.05 15.78 -17.43
N LEU A 234 3.48 16.98 -17.50
CA LEU A 234 3.34 17.86 -16.34
C LEU A 234 2.09 17.52 -15.51
N GLU A 235 1.30 16.52 -15.90
CA GLU A 235 0.17 15.97 -15.14
C GLU A 235 0.56 15.47 -13.73
N LEU A 236 1.81 15.05 -13.54
CA LEU A 236 2.34 14.61 -12.24
C LEU A 236 2.69 15.76 -11.28
N MET A 237 2.41 17.00 -11.66
CA MET A 237 2.66 18.19 -10.86
C MET A 237 1.40 19.04 -10.68
N GLU A 238 1.24 19.59 -9.49
CA GLU A 238 0.27 20.67 -9.29
C GLU A 238 0.72 21.94 -10.03
N TYR A 239 -0.26 22.66 -10.61
CA TYR A 239 -0.01 23.88 -11.37
C TYR A 239 0.85 24.91 -10.62
N SER A 240 0.60 25.10 -9.32
CA SER A 240 1.38 26.02 -8.47
C SER A 240 2.84 25.59 -8.28
N ASP A 241 3.10 24.29 -8.26
CA ASP A 241 4.48 23.77 -8.14
C ASP A 241 5.26 23.96 -9.43
N ILE A 242 4.58 23.83 -10.58
CA ILE A 242 5.18 24.14 -11.88
C ILE A 242 5.62 25.60 -11.90
N GLU A 243 4.72 26.53 -11.55
CA GLU A 243 5.03 27.97 -11.54
C GLU A 243 6.17 28.33 -10.58
N LYS A 244 6.20 27.72 -9.40
CA LYS A 244 7.16 28.05 -8.35
C LYS A 244 8.52 27.42 -8.56
N ASN A 245 8.57 26.16 -8.99
CA ASN A 245 9.80 25.36 -8.97
C ASN A 245 10.34 25.09 -10.38
N LEU A 246 9.47 24.76 -11.34
CA LEU A 246 9.88 24.35 -12.68
C LEU A 246 10.10 25.53 -13.64
N LEU A 247 9.14 26.45 -13.75
CA LEU A 247 9.25 27.57 -14.70
C LEU A 247 10.53 28.40 -14.52
N PRO A 248 10.99 28.70 -13.29
CA PRO A 248 12.26 29.41 -13.10
C PRO A 248 13.47 28.65 -13.66
N ILE A 249 13.44 27.32 -13.64
CA ILE A 249 14.51 26.49 -14.24
C ILE A 249 14.47 26.64 -15.76
N LEU A 250 13.30 26.48 -16.37
CA LEU A 250 13.13 26.57 -17.83
C LEU A 250 13.47 27.96 -18.37
N GLN A 251 13.02 29.02 -17.68
CA GLN A 251 13.33 30.41 -18.04
C GLN A 251 14.83 30.71 -17.96
N LYS A 252 15.54 30.18 -16.95
CA LYS A 252 17.01 30.30 -16.86
C LYS A 252 17.72 29.63 -18.04
N ARG A 253 17.10 28.64 -18.69
CA ARG A 253 17.61 27.99 -19.90
C ARG A 253 17.22 28.72 -21.20
N GLY A 254 16.51 29.85 -21.10
CA GLY A 254 16.08 30.65 -22.25
C GLY A 254 14.84 30.11 -22.97
N LEU A 255 14.11 29.17 -22.36
CA LEU A 255 12.87 28.67 -22.93
C LEU A 255 11.75 29.70 -22.76
N THR A 256 11.07 30.03 -23.86
CA THR A 256 9.95 30.95 -23.86
C THR A 256 8.66 30.25 -23.47
N ILE A 257 7.84 30.96 -22.68
CA ILE A 257 6.54 30.47 -22.22
C ILE A 257 5.45 31.22 -23.00
N HIS A 258 4.67 30.47 -23.76
CA HIS A 258 3.54 30.97 -24.53
C HIS A 258 2.22 30.61 -23.85
N LYS A 259 1.13 31.22 -24.33
CA LYS A 259 -0.23 30.92 -23.88
C LYS A 259 -1.05 30.42 -25.05
N ALA A 260 -1.78 29.35 -24.84
CA ALA A 260 -2.75 28.79 -25.75
C ALA A 260 -4.06 28.55 -25.01
N LYS A 261 -5.20 28.61 -25.71
CA LYS A 261 -6.47 28.25 -25.10
C LYS A 261 -6.55 26.73 -25.00
N THR A 262 -6.16 26.03 -26.07
CA THR A 262 -6.20 24.57 -26.21
C THR A 262 -4.92 24.02 -26.83
N GLU A 263 -4.70 22.70 -26.75
CA GLU A 263 -3.59 22.03 -27.47
C GLU A 263 -3.64 22.22 -28.98
N ASP A 264 -4.85 22.33 -29.56
CA ASP A 264 -5.03 22.50 -31.00
C ASP A 264 -4.43 23.83 -31.49
N ASP A 265 -4.45 24.87 -30.65
CA ASP A 265 -3.82 26.16 -30.96
C ASP A 265 -2.31 26.02 -31.10
N ILE A 266 -1.68 25.10 -30.35
CA ILE A 266 -0.25 24.82 -30.43
C ILE A 266 0.06 24.14 -31.75
N ARG A 267 -0.73 23.12 -32.15
CA ARG A 267 -0.51 22.37 -33.40
C ARG A 267 -0.64 23.25 -34.64
N GLN A 268 -1.51 24.25 -34.60
CA GLN A 268 -1.68 25.21 -35.70
C GLN A 268 -0.46 26.11 -35.90
N THR A 269 0.44 26.27 -34.91
CA THR A 269 1.66 27.08 -35.09
C THR A 269 2.75 26.40 -35.93
N LYS A 270 2.65 25.09 -36.18
CA LYS A 270 3.61 24.33 -37.01
C LYS A 270 3.18 24.11 -38.47
N ASN A 271 1.91 24.35 -38.80
CA ASN A 271 1.37 24.24 -40.16
C ASN A 271 1.40 25.60 -40.87
#